data_AF-A0A2V3S0S3-F1
#
_entry.id   AF-A0A2V3S0S3-F1
#
_cell.length_a   1.000
_cell.length_b   1.000
_cell.length_c   1.000
_cell.angle_alpha   90.00
_cell.angle_beta   90.00
_cell.angle_gamma   90.00
#
_symmetry.space_group_name_H-M   'P 1'
#
loop_
_entity.id
_entity.type
_entity.pdbx_description
1 polymer ?
#
loop_
_entity_poly.entity_id
_entity_poly.type
_entity_poly.pdbx_seq_one_letter_code
_entity_poly.pdbx_strand_id
1 'polypeptide(L)'
;MDWGRAKNVLIYAFLLLNLVLGYQIWMDARETAGANLDFTSLADNTQQAMEEKGIQVLAPIPNETPKLPKLSYEFIEDNKTGIDVELENTVDSKLIFSQSELEDALQDEIPQIGTYRWDQLMAEDGAFVLHPLVDGKWPLFNVSLELFYSDQKITGYRQTPVRITTAEESDQQVLPASKALGTLIENFLPNDAIVKDIQLGYYGQLFNSDMQVAMPAWRFVLESGEVLYVQGISGDVFSPKTDKPGE
;
A
#
# COMPACT_ATOMS: atom_id res chain seq x y z
N MET A 1 8.77 -6.12 64.34
CA MET A 1 9.41 -5.98 63.01
C MET A 1 8.69 -6.92 62.07
N ASP A 2 7.82 -6.39 61.20
CA ASP A 2 6.85 -7.17 60.40
C ASP A 2 7.51 -7.86 59.21
N TRP A 3 8.41 -8.81 59.50
CA TRP A 3 9.23 -9.54 58.53
C TRP A 3 8.40 -10.33 57.50
N GLY A 4 7.21 -10.82 57.90
CA GLY A 4 6.28 -11.48 56.99
C GLY A 4 5.62 -10.53 55.97
N ARG A 5 5.37 -9.27 56.33
CA ARG A 5 4.80 -8.26 55.41
C ARG A 5 5.84 -7.81 54.38
N ALA A 6 7.08 -7.61 54.83
CA ALA A 6 8.18 -7.21 53.94
C ALA A 6 8.45 -8.26 52.84
N LYS A 7 8.35 -9.56 53.16
CA LYS A 7 8.53 -10.64 52.19
C LYS A 7 7.47 -10.63 51.08
N ASN A 8 6.20 -10.42 51.44
CA ASN A 8 5.13 -10.35 50.46
C ASN A 8 5.25 -9.09 49.58
N VAL A 9 5.57 -7.93 50.17
CA VAL A 9 5.79 -6.69 49.41
C VAL A 9 6.92 -6.86 48.38
N LEU A 10 8.00 -7.55 48.73
CA LEU A 10 9.11 -7.79 47.82
C LEU A 10 8.73 -8.73 46.66
N ILE A 11 7.91 -9.76 46.93
CA ILE A 11 7.39 -10.66 45.89
C ILE A 11 6.46 -9.90 44.93
N TYR A 12 5.56 -9.07 45.46
CA TYR A 12 4.64 -8.27 44.61
C TYR A 12 5.39 -7.21 43.80
N ALA A 13 6.40 -6.55 44.38
CA ALA A 13 7.23 -5.59 43.66
C ALA A 13 8.00 -6.26 42.52
N PHE A 14 8.56 -7.45 42.75
CA PHE A 14 9.26 -8.21 41.72
C PHE A 14 8.32 -8.69 40.61
N LEU A 15 7.11 -9.15 40.97
CA LEU A 15 6.11 -9.58 40.00
C LEU A 15 5.64 -8.42 39.12
N LEU A 16 5.36 -7.26 39.73
CA LEU A 16 4.97 -6.05 38.99
C LEU A 16 6.09 -5.57 38.06
N LEU A 17 7.35 -5.60 38.53
CA LEU A 17 8.52 -5.30 37.70
C LEU A 17 8.61 -6.24 36.48
N ASN A 18 8.46 -7.55 36.68
CA ASN A 18 8.50 -8.52 35.58
C ASN A 18 7.33 -8.35 34.60
N LEU A 19 6.16 -7.94 35.08
CA LEU A 19 5.00 -7.66 34.23
C LEU A 19 5.22 -6.39 33.38
N VAL A 20 5.77 -5.33 33.98
CA VAL A 20 6.18 -4.12 33.25
C VAL A 20 7.26 -4.44 32.23
N LEU A 21 8.24 -5.27 32.58
CA LEU A 21 9.30 -5.70 31.67
C LEU A 21 8.74 -6.53 30.51
N GLY A 22 7.80 -7.44 30.77
CA GLY A 22 7.11 -8.20 29.72
C GLY A 22 6.27 -7.31 28.79
N TYR A 23 5.61 -6.29 29.35
CA TYR A 23 4.89 -5.29 28.56
C TYR A 23 5.83 -4.45 27.70
N GLN A 24 6.97 -4.00 28.25
CA GLN A 24 8.00 -3.28 27.50
C GLN A 24 8.56 -4.13 26.36
N ILE A 25 8.91 -5.39 26.63
CA ILE A 25 9.41 -6.31 25.59
C ILE A 25 8.36 -6.55 24.50
N TRP A 26 7.07 -6.64 24.85
CA TRP A 26 6.01 -6.81 23.86
C TRP A 26 5.76 -5.55 23.03
N MET A 27 5.85 -4.37 23.65
CA MET A 27 5.73 -3.08 22.98
C MET A 27 6.94 -2.83 22.06
N ASP A 28 8.15 -3.08 22.56
CA ASP A 28 9.39 -3.05 21.78
C ASP A 28 9.34 -4.08 20.65
N ALA A 29 8.86 -5.31 20.87
CA ALA A 29 8.75 -6.30 19.80
C ALA A 29 7.75 -5.87 18.71
N ARG A 30 6.69 -5.15 19.07
CA ARG A 30 5.74 -4.57 18.11
C ARG A 30 6.35 -3.40 17.35
N GLU A 31 7.20 -2.58 17.98
CA GLU A 31 7.95 -1.50 17.33
C GLU A 31 9.12 -2.01 16.47
N THR A 32 9.82 -3.05 16.93
CA THR A 32 10.98 -3.69 16.28
C THR A 32 10.57 -4.53 15.07
N ALA A 33 9.33 -5.05 15.07
CA ALA A 33 8.72 -5.68 13.89
C ALA A 33 8.37 -4.69 12.76
N GLY A 34 8.42 -3.37 13.03
CA GLY A 34 8.15 -2.32 12.04
C GLY A 34 9.39 -1.57 11.54
N ALA A 35 10.59 -1.80 12.07
CA ALA A 35 11.74 -0.90 11.87
C ALA A 35 13.11 -1.57 11.64
N ASN A 36 13.19 -2.88 11.36
CA ASN A 36 14.43 -3.47 10.84
C ASN A 36 14.37 -3.48 9.32
N LEU A 37 15.10 -2.54 8.71
CA LEU A 37 15.47 -2.60 7.30
C LEU A 37 16.41 -3.81 7.13
N ASP A 38 15.84 -5.00 6.99
CA ASP A 38 16.61 -6.25 6.89
C ASP A 38 17.21 -6.39 5.48
N PHE A 39 18.28 -5.64 5.24
CA PHE A 39 19.06 -5.69 4.00
C PHE A 39 19.78 -7.03 3.81
N THR A 40 19.85 -7.89 4.84
CA THR A 40 20.44 -9.23 4.70
C THR A 40 19.62 -10.13 3.78
N SER A 41 18.36 -9.77 3.52
CA SER A 41 17.50 -10.41 2.53
C SER A 41 17.87 -10.08 1.08
N LEU A 42 18.69 -9.05 0.84
CA LEU A 42 19.22 -8.69 -0.47
C LEU A 42 20.49 -9.49 -0.79
N ALA A 43 20.63 -9.88 -2.05
CA ALA A 43 21.82 -10.59 -2.51
C ALA A 43 23.06 -9.67 -2.51
N ASP A 44 24.24 -10.25 -2.35
CA ASP A 44 25.52 -9.51 -2.24
C ASP A 44 25.75 -8.57 -3.44
N ASN A 45 25.43 -9.04 -4.65
CA ASN A 45 25.52 -8.24 -5.88
C ASN A 45 24.57 -7.04 -5.87
N THR A 46 23.38 -7.19 -5.28
CA THR A 46 22.43 -6.10 -5.10
C THR A 46 22.97 -5.07 -4.12
N GLN A 47 23.53 -5.49 -2.98
CA GLN A 47 24.13 -4.59 -2.00
C GLN A 47 25.29 -3.79 -2.61
N GLN A 48 26.15 -4.47 -3.37
CA GLN A 48 27.23 -3.82 -4.11
C GLN A 48 26.67 -2.78 -5.11
N ALA A 49 25.63 -3.13 -5.88
CA ALA A 49 25.01 -2.19 -6.81
C ALA A 49 24.37 -0.99 -6.09
N MET A 50 23.83 -1.16 -4.88
CA MET A 50 23.36 -0.03 -4.07
C MET A 50 24.48 0.92 -3.69
N GLU A 51 25.62 0.39 -3.22
CA GLU A 51 26.79 1.19 -2.86
C GLU A 51 27.39 1.91 -4.07
N GLU A 52 27.56 1.20 -5.19
CA GLU A 52 28.12 1.74 -6.43
C GLU A 52 27.25 2.86 -7.02
N LYS A 53 25.93 2.71 -6.95
CA LYS A 53 24.97 3.68 -7.50
C LYS A 53 24.49 4.72 -6.49
N GLY A 54 24.88 4.64 -5.22
CA GLY A 54 24.40 5.53 -4.17
C GLY A 54 22.91 5.36 -3.82
N ILE A 55 22.32 4.19 -4.08
CA ILE A 55 20.88 3.94 -3.87
C ILE A 55 20.60 3.73 -2.38
N GLN A 56 19.54 4.38 -1.88
CA GLN A 56 19.08 4.23 -0.51
C GLN A 56 17.66 3.66 -0.48
N VAL A 57 17.38 2.81 0.51
CA VAL A 57 16.06 2.24 0.73
C VAL A 57 15.64 2.59 2.14
N LEU A 58 14.68 3.50 2.25
CA LEU A 58 14.14 3.97 3.53
C LEU A 58 12.87 3.19 3.94
N ALA A 59 12.27 2.47 2.99
CA ALA A 59 11.10 1.64 3.21
C ALA A 59 11.47 0.27 3.84
N PRO A 60 10.68 -0.24 4.80
CA PRO A 60 10.81 -1.61 5.26
C PRO A 60 10.58 -2.57 4.08
N ILE A 61 11.44 -3.59 3.93
CA ILE A 61 11.29 -4.62 2.90
C ILE A 61 10.31 -5.69 3.41
N PRO A 62 9.15 -5.88 2.78
CA PRO A 62 8.19 -6.89 3.23
C PRO A 62 8.74 -8.31 3.05
N ASN A 63 8.69 -9.11 4.11
CA ASN A 63 9.13 -10.50 4.11
C ASN A 63 8.01 -11.50 3.73
N GLU A 64 6.77 -11.03 3.65
CA GLU A 64 5.64 -11.89 3.30
C GLU A 64 5.61 -12.24 1.81
N THR A 65 5.36 -13.52 1.51
CA THR A 65 5.17 -14.03 0.14
C THR A 65 3.84 -14.77 0.06
N PRO A 66 2.71 -14.05 0.15
CA PRO A 66 1.40 -14.67 0.10
C PRO A 66 1.21 -15.40 -1.24
N LYS A 67 0.36 -16.42 -1.24
CA LYS A 67 -0.14 -17.01 -2.48
C LYS A 67 -1.35 -16.20 -2.91
N LEU A 68 -1.28 -15.60 -4.09
CA LEU A 68 -2.32 -14.75 -4.63
C LEU A 68 -2.71 -15.23 -6.04
N PRO A 69 -4.01 -15.25 -6.37
CA PRO A 69 -4.48 -15.59 -7.71
C PRO A 69 -4.32 -14.41 -8.68
N LYS A 70 -4.57 -14.66 -9.95
CA LYS A 70 -4.89 -13.57 -10.88
C LYS A 70 -6.34 -13.13 -10.67
N LEU A 71 -6.62 -11.88 -10.97
CA LEU A 71 -7.96 -11.32 -10.89
C LEU A 71 -8.46 -10.95 -12.27
N SER A 72 -9.75 -11.12 -12.49
CA SER A 72 -10.46 -10.47 -13.58
C SER A 72 -11.25 -9.30 -13.01
N TYR A 73 -11.30 -8.18 -13.72
CA TYR A 73 -12.18 -7.09 -13.34
C TYR A 73 -12.79 -6.44 -14.57
N GLU A 74 -13.95 -5.86 -14.39
CA GLU A 74 -14.71 -5.18 -15.44
C GLU A 74 -14.96 -3.75 -15.00
N PHE A 75 -14.79 -2.80 -15.92
CA PHE A 75 -15.21 -1.43 -15.68
C PHE A 75 -16.73 -1.34 -15.72
N ILE A 76 -17.31 -0.66 -14.75
CA ILE A 76 -18.74 -0.39 -14.72
C ILE A 76 -18.95 0.89 -15.54
N GLU A 77 -19.60 0.74 -16.69
CA GLU A 77 -20.08 1.88 -17.46
C GLU A 77 -21.36 2.42 -16.80
N ASP A 78 -21.23 3.56 -16.14
CA ASP A 78 -22.36 4.37 -15.72
C ASP A 78 -22.23 5.80 -16.30
N ASN A 79 -23.28 6.61 -16.14
CA ASN A 79 -23.29 7.98 -16.68
C ASN A 79 -22.32 8.94 -15.96
N LYS A 80 -21.67 8.49 -14.87
CA LYS A 80 -20.73 9.23 -14.03
C LYS A 80 -19.29 8.71 -14.15
N THR A 81 -19.05 7.63 -14.89
CA THR A 81 -17.71 7.04 -15.09
C THR A 81 -16.78 8.01 -15.80
N GLY A 82 -15.65 8.31 -15.17
CA GLY A 82 -14.58 9.15 -15.73
C GLY A 82 -14.91 10.65 -15.85
N ILE A 83 -16.05 11.10 -15.31
CA ILE A 83 -16.40 12.52 -15.26
C ILE A 83 -16.31 13.07 -13.83
N ASP A 84 -16.02 14.36 -13.71
CA ASP A 84 -15.99 15.06 -12.43
C ASP A 84 -17.44 15.29 -11.96
N VAL A 85 -17.75 14.82 -10.75
CA VAL A 85 -19.06 14.95 -10.12
C VAL A 85 -18.92 15.83 -8.87
N GLU A 86 -19.70 16.89 -8.80
CA GLU A 86 -19.79 17.74 -7.60
C GLU A 86 -20.68 17.06 -6.54
N LEU A 87 -20.25 17.10 -5.27
CA LEU A 87 -21.03 16.54 -4.16
C LEU A 87 -22.20 17.47 -3.82
N GLU A 88 -23.38 16.90 -3.54
CA GLU A 88 -24.50 17.69 -3.05
C GLU A 88 -24.19 18.33 -1.70
N ASN A 89 -23.43 17.62 -0.85
CA ASN A 89 -22.98 18.10 0.45
C ASN A 89 -21.46 17.95 0.57
N THR A 90 -20.77 19.08 0.73
CA THR A 90 -19.31 19.07 0.92
C THR A 90 -18.93 18.43 2.26
N VAL A 91 -17.88 17.62 2.26
CA VAL A 91 -17.41 16.88 3.45
C VAL A 91 -16.11 17.50 3.97
N ASP A 92 -15.84 17.45 5.28
CA ASP A 92 -14.55 17.92 5.83
C ASP A 92 -13.40 17.05 5.31
N SER A 93 -12.37 17.66 4.70
CA SER A 93 -11.26 16.91 4.11
C SER A 93 -10.46 16.11 5.14
N LYS A 94 -10.53 16.48 6.43
CA LYS A 94 -9.88 15.71 7.50
C LYS A 94 -10.47 14.30 7.68
N LEU A 95 -11.67 14.04 7.16
CA LEU A 95 -12.25 12.71 7.26
C LEU A 95 -11.47 11.68 6.44
N ILE A 96 -10.63 12.11 5.48
CA ILE A 96 -9.73 11.20 4.73
C ILE A 96 -8.80 10.37 5.64
N PHE A 97 -8.51 10.87 6.85
CA PHE A 97 -7.67 10.19 7.85
C PHE A 97 -8.44 9.15 8.68
N SER A 98 -9.77 9.06 8.54
CA SER A 98 -10.63 8.15 9.29
C SER A 98 -11.58 7.42 8.34
N GLN A 99 -11.26 6.17 7.99
CA GLN A 99 -12.02 5.39 7.00
C GLN A 99 -13.52 5.28 7.35
N SER A 100 -13.85 5.01 8.61
CA SER A 100 -15.24 4.88 9.05
C SER A 100 -16.00 6.20 8.94
N GLU A 101 -15.39 7.32 9.34
CA GLU A 101 -16.05 8.62 9.28
C GLU A 101 -16.18 9.13 7.84
N LEU A 102 -15.20 8.83 6.98
CA LEU A 102 -15.26 9.12 5.55
C LEU A 102 -16.40 8.34 4.89
N GLU A 103 -16.52 7.05 5.21
CA GLU A 103 -17.59 6.20 4.71
C GLU A 103 -18.95 6.72 5.16
N ASP A 104 -19.12 7.01 6.46
CA ASP A 104 -20.36 7.55 6.99
C ASP A 104 -20.79 8.85 6.28
N ALA A 105 -19.82 9.69 5.92
CA ALA A 105 -20.06 10.98 5.29
C ALA A 105 -20.30 10.92 3.76
N LEU A 106 -19.78 9.91 3.07
CA LEU A 106 -19.81 9.83 1.59
C LEU A 106 -20.62 8.64 1.05
N GLN A 107 -21.06 7.69 1.87
CA GLN A 107 -21.80 6.49 1.43
C GLN A 107 -23.09 6.81 0.64
N ASP A 108 -23.74 7.94 0.90
CA ASP A 108 -24.96 8.33 0.19
C ASP A 108 -24.68 8.67 -1.29
N GLU A 109 -23.49 9.20 -1.59
CA GLU A 109 -23.07 9.63 -2.93
C GLU A 109 -22.16 8.59 -3.61
N ILE A 110 -21.31 7.93 -2.81
CA ILE A 110 -20.34 6.91 -3.22
C ILE A 110 -20.57 5.66 -2.35
N PRO A 111 -21.55 4.80 -2.67
CA PRO A 111 -21.94 3.67 -1.82
C PRO A 111 -20.81 2.68 -1.50
N GLN A 112 -19.83 2.57 -2.40
CA GLN A 112 -18.68 1.67 -2.25
C GLN A 112 -17.45 2.30 -1.59
N ILE A 113 -17.50 3.56 -1.11
CA ILE A 113 -16.33 4.28 -0.59
C ILE A 113 -15.57 3.51 0.50
N GLY A 114 -16.27 2.75 1.35
CA GLY A 114 -15.67 1.93 2.40
C GLY A 114 -14.74 0.81 1.89
N THR A 115 -14.90 0.43 0.63
CA THR A 115 -14.05 -0.58 -0.05
C THR A 115 -12.79 0.01 -0.69
N TYR A 116 -12.58 1.31 -0.54
CA TYR A 116 -11.41 2.01 -1.06
C TYR A 116 -10.47 2.39 0.07
N ARG A 117 -9.18 2.48 -0.24
CA ARG A 117 -8.17 2.98 0.69
C ARG A 117 -7.44 4.16 0.10
N TRP A 118 -7.34 5.21 0.89
CA TRP A 118 -6.55 6.38 0.56
C TRP A 118 -5.06 6.04 0.41
N ASP A 119 -4.50 6.49 -0.70
CA ASP A 119 -3.10 6.43 -1.01
C ASP A 119 -2.42 7.76 -0.70
N GLN A 120 -1.68 7.80 0.40
CA GLN A 120 -1.02 9.02 0.87
C GLN A 120 0.17 9.44 -0.01
N LEU A 121 0.71 8.50 -0.78
CA LEU A 121 1.88 8.72 -1.61
C LEU A 121 1.49 9.18 -3.02
N MET A 122 0.28 8.83 -3.46
CA MET A 122 -0.31 9.30 -4.69
C MET A 122 -1.22 10.50 -4.39
N ALA A 123 -0.62 11.66 -4.19
CA ALA A 123 -1.36 12.91 -4.16
C ALA A 123 -1.27 13.58 -5.54
N GLU A 124 -2.41 13.89 -6.14
CA GLU A 124 -2.45 14.86 -7.23
C GLU A 124 -2.80 16.24 -6.66
N ASP A 125 -2.33 17.31 -7.32
CA ASP A 125 -2.62 18.67 -6.88
C ASP A 125 -4.14 18.88 -6.80
N GLY A 126 -4.67 18.99 -5.58
CA GLY A 126 -6.09 19.21 -5.31
C GLY A 126 -6.97 17.95 -5.26
N ALA A 127 -6.41 16.74 -5.27
CA ALA A 127 -7.19 15.50 -5.15
C ALA A 127 -6.56 14.46 -4.20
N PHE A 128 -7.40 13.79 -3.41
CA PHE A 128 -7.01 12.56 -2.72
C PHE A 128 -7.24 11.37 -3.64
N VAL A 129 -6.22 10.53 -3.85
CA VAL A 129 -6.34 9.30 -4.65
C VAL A 129 -6.61 8.11 -3.74
N LEU A 130 -7.65 7.35 -4.04
CA LEU A 130 -7.98 6.12 -3.35
C LEU A 130 -8.00 4.96 -4.34
N HIS A 131 -7.61 3.78 -3.87
CA HIS A 131 -7.63 2.54 -4.65
C HIS A 131 -8.64 1.54 -4.08
N PRO A 132 -9.42 0.84 -4.93
CA PRO A 132 -10.29 -0.22 -4.45
C PRO A 132 -9.46 -1.38 -3.88
N LEU A 133 -10.01 -2.04 -2.86
CA LEU A 133 -9.34 -3.14 -2.16
C LEU A 133 -9.87 -4.50 -2.62
N VAL A 134 -8.96 -5.38 -3.04
CA VAL A 134 -9.19 -6.80 -3.22
C VAL A 134 -9.15 -7.49 -1.86
N ASP A 135 -10.19 -8.26 -1.54
CA ASP A 135 -10.38 -8.95 -0.25
C ASP A 135 -10.24 -8.02 0.96
N GLY A 136 -10.53 -6.72 0.79
CA GLY A 136 -10.35 -5.70 1.83
C GLY A 136 -8.89 -5.46 2.26
N LYS A 137 -7.91 -6.05 1.57
CA LYS A 137 -6.49 -5.98 1.97
C LYS A 137 -5.61 -5.33 0.90
N TRP A 138 -5.71 -5.79 -0.35
CA TRP A 138 -4.73 -5.46 -1.38
C TRP A 138 -5.25 -4.37 -2.31
N PRO A 139 -4.54 -3.25 -2.51
CA PRO A 139 -4.99 -2.19 -3.39
C PRO A 139 -4.85 -2.61 -4.86
N LEU A 140 -5.81 -2.24 -5.70
CA LEU A 140 -5.69 -2.31 -7.15
C LEU A 140 -5.20 -0.96 -7.69
N PHE A 141 -3.89 -0.86 -7.93
CA PHE A 141 -3.20 0.42 -8.11
C PHE A 141 -3.54 1.17 -9.40
N ASN A 142 -3.96 0.45 -10.45
CA ASN A 142 -4.28 1.06 -11.75
C ASN A 142 -5.74 1.57 -11.84
N VAL A 143 -6.51 1.46 -10.74
CA VAL A 143 -7.88 1.98 -10.64
C VAL A 143 -7.94 3.00 -9.51
N SER A 144 -8.43 4.20 -9.80
CA SER A 144 -8.53 5.29 -8.83
C SER A 144 -9.97 5.76 -8.64
N LEU A 145 -10.26 6.14 -7.40
CA LEU A 145 -11.27 7.10 -7.02
C LEU A 145 -10.54 8.35 -6.56
N GLU A 146 -10.81 9.48 -7.19
CA GLU A 146 -10.25 10.77 -6.85
C GLU A 146 -11.29 11.59 -6.11
N LEU A 147 -10.94 12.13 -4.95
CA LEU A 147 -11.77 13.06 -4.20
C LEU A 147 -11.17 14.46 -4.31
N PHE A 148 -11.84 15.34 -5.04
CA PHE A 148 -11.43 16.74 -5.19
C PHE A 148 -11.69 17.51 -3.92
N TYR A 149 -10.74 18.36 -3.54
CA TYR A 149 -10.88 19.17 -2.34
C TYR A 149 -10.45 20.63 -2.56
N SER A 150 -11.17 21.54 -1.92
CA SER A 150 -10.87 22.97 -1.85
C SER A 150 -11.32 23.49 -0.49
N ASP A 151 -10.64 24.51 0.04
CA ASP A 151 -11.03 25.18 1.30
C ASP A 151 -11.28 24.21 2.48
N GLN A 152 -10.44 23.16 2.61
CA GLN A 152 -10.55 22.10 3.63
C GLN A 152 -11.84 21.26 3.52
N LYS A 153 -12.46 21.25 2.34
CA LYS A 153 -13.66 20.48 2.04
C LYS A 153 -13.45 19.61 0.82
N ILE A 154 -13.94 18.38 0.87
CA ILE A 154 -14.15 17.53 -0.30
C ILE A 154 -15.38 18.10 -1.01
N THR A 155 -15.20 18.48 -2.27
CA THR A 155 -16.22 19.17 -3.09
C THR A 155 -16.76 18.30 -4.20
N GLY A 156 -16.04 17.26 -4.59
CA GLY A 156 -16.41 16.42 -5.71
C GLY A 156 -15.59 15.15 -5.77
N TYR A 157 -15.88 14.32 -6.76
CA TYR A 157 -15.16 13.10 -7.01
C TYR A 157 -15.12 12.74 -8.50
N ARG A 158 -14.13 11.96 -8.89
CA ARG A 158 -14.06 11.28 -10.19
C ARG A 158 -13.72 9.81 -9.95
N GLN A 159 -14.45 8.91 -10.60
CA GLN A 159 -14.20 7.48 -10.45
C GLN A 159 -14.38 6.72 -11.76
N THR A 160 -13.66 5.61 -11.84
CA THR A 160 -13.92 4.55 -12.81
C THR A 160 -14.22 3.27 -12.04
N PRO A 161 -15.48 3.07 -11.60
CA PRO A 161 -15.82 1.97 -10.71
C PRO A 161 -15.59 0.63 -11.41
N VAL A 162 -15.13 -0.37 -10.64
CA VAL A 162 -14.83 -1.71 -11.16
C VAL A 162 -15.54 -2.79 -10.37
N ARG A 163 -15.93 -3.86 -11.07
CA ARG A 163 -16.36 -5.11 -10.45
C ARG A 163 -15.21 -6.11 -10.50
N ILE A 164 -14.68 -6.45 -9.34
CA ILE A 164 -13.58 -7.42 -9.21
C ILE A 164 -14.15 -8.82 -9.09
N THR A 165 -13.62 -9.75 -9.88
CA THR A 165 -13.93 -11.17 -9.84
C THR A 165 -12.63 -11.96 -9.71
N THR A 166 -12.50 -12.72 -8.63
CA THR A 166 -11.35 -13.61 -8.45
C THR A 166 -11.44 -14.76 -9.46
N ALA A 167 -10.40 -14.96 -10.26
CA ALA A 167 -10.38 -16.07 -11.20
C ALA A 167 -10.28 -17.41 -10.45
N GLU A 168 -10.89 -18.48 -10.97
CA GLU A 168 -10.73 -19.85 -10.44
C GLU A 168 -9.34 -20.46 -10.76
N GLU A 169 -8.36 -19.64 -11.16
CA GLU A 169 -6.98 -20.08 -11.37
C GLU A 169 -6.28 -20.37 -10.04
N SER A 170 -5.27 -21.24 -10.09
CA SER A 170 -4.50 -21.61 -8.90
C SER A 170 -3.69 -20.44 -8.35
N ASP A 171 -3.79 -20.19 -7.05
CA ASP A 171 -2.95 -19.22 -6.34
C ASP A 171 -1.46 -19.47 -6.62
N GLN A 172 -0.74 -18.41 -6.98
CA GLN A 172 0.70 -18.47 -7.22
C GLN A 172 1.43 -17.74 -6.11
N GLN A 173 2.57 -18.29 -5.69
CA GLN A 173 3.39 -17.66 -4.66
C GLN A 173 4.00 -16.37 -5.21
N VAL A 174 3.74 -15.26 -4.53
CA VAL A 174 4.32 -13.97 -4.89
C VAL A 174 5.82 -13.98 -4.62
N LEU A 175 6.57 -13.41 -5.57
CA LEU A 175 7.99 -13.16 -5.52
C LEU A 175 8.34 -12.37 -4.25
N PRO A 176 9.41 -12.70 -3.51
CA PRO A 176 9.85 -11.89 -2.38
C PRO A 176 10.13 -10.44 -2.78
N ALA A 177 9.74 -9.49 -1.93
CA ALA A 177 10.00 -8.06 -2.18
C ALA A 177 11.50 -7.76 -2.33
N SER A 178 12.36 -8.45 -1.57
CA SER A 178 13.82 -8.31 -1.68
C SER A 178 14.35 -8.66 -3.07
N LYS A 179 13.78 -9.70 -3.72
CA LYS A 179 14.17 -10.10 -5.08
C LYS A 179 13.64 -9.11 -6.14
N ALA A 180 12.41 -8.63 -5.98
CA ALA A 180 11.86 -7.58 -6.83
C ALA A 180 12.69 -6.29 -6.74
N LEU A 181 13.02 -5.86 -5.51
CA LEU A 181 13.86 -4.71 -5.23
C LEU A 181 15.26 -4.86 -5.82
N GLY A 182 15.87 -6.05 -5.70
CA GLY A 182 17.18 -6.31 -6.29
C GLY A 182 17.21 -6.15 -7.81
N THR A 183 16.18 -6.64 -8.50
CA THR A 183 16.03 -6.43 -9.95
C THR A 183 15.96 -4.94 -10.31
N LEU A 184 15.23 -4.15 -9.52
CA LEU A 184 15.15 -2.70 -9.71
C LEU A 184 16.49 -2.01 -9.48
N ILE A 185 17.15 -2.27 -8.35
CA ILE A 185 18.45 -1.67 -8.01
C ILE A 185 19.48 -1.92 -9.10
N GLU A 186 19.55 -3.17 -9.58
CA GLU A 186 20.56 -3.58 -10.55
C GLU A 186 20.32 -2.96 -11.93
N ASN A 187 19.06 -2.87 -12.38
CA ASN A 187 18.76 -2.63 -13.80
C ASN A 187 17.93 -1.38 -14.11
N PHE A 188 17.13 -0.88 -13.16
CA PHE A 188 16.09 0.12 -13.44
C PHE A 188 16.22 1.40 -12.62
N LEU A 189 16.73 1.32 -11.38
CA LEU A 189 16.88 2.50 -10.54
C LEU A 189 18.01 3.40 -11.04
N PRO A 190 17.77 4.72 -11.13
CA PRO A 190 18.83 5.68 -11.43
C PRO A 190 19.81 5.77 -10.26
N ASN A 191 20.98 6.36 -10.52
CA ASN A 191 21.93 6.67 -9.46
C ASN A 191 21.30 7.62 -8.44
N ASP A 192 21.73 7.47 -7.18
CA ASP A 192 21.28 8.23 -6.03
C ASP A 192 19.77 8.13 -5.75
N ALA A 193 19.10 7.11 -6.31
CA ALA A 193 17.68 6.88 -6.08
C ALA A 193 17.40 6.54 -4.60
N ILE A 194 16.30 7.08 -4.09
CA ILE A 194 15.82 6.82 -2.72
C ILE A 194 14.45 6.16 -2.82
N VAL A 195 14.35 4.90 -2.37
CA VAL A 195 13.07 4.16 -2.29
C VAL A 195 12.38 4.51 -0.97
N LYS A 196 11.19 5.11 -1.06
CA LYS A 196 10.39 5.58 0.09
C LYS A 196 9.29 4.62 0.51
N ASP A 197 8.77 3.81 -0.41
CA ASP A 197 7.71 2.85 -0.10
C ASP A 197 7.84 1.57 -0.93
N ILE A 198 7.45 0.45 -0.33
CA ILE A 198 7.37 -0.87 -0.96
C ILE A 198 6.05 -1.51 -0.53
N GLN A 199 5.12 -1.71 -1.46
CA GLN A 199 3.79 -2.21 -1.15
C GLN A 199 3.34 -3.30 -2.12
N LEU A 200 2.80 -4.39 -1.59
CA LEU A 200 2.12 -5.41 -2.39
C LEU A 200 0.69 -4.98 -2.70
N GLY A 201 0.28 -5.18 -3.95
CA GLY A 201 -1.10 -5.02 -4.38
C GLY A 201 -1.33 -5.74 -5.69
N TYR A 202 -2.31 -5.26 -6.45
CA TYR A 202 -2.60 -5.70 -7.79
C TYR A 202 -2.38 -4.58 -8.79
N TYR A 203 -1.94 -4.95 -9.99
CA TYR A 203 -1.89 -4.05 -11.12
C TYR A 203 -2.48 -4.74 -12.34
N GLY A 204 -3.45 -4.07 -12.96
CA GLY A 204 -4.09 -4.48 -14.20
C GLY A 204 -3.37 -3.97 -15.43
N GLN A 205 -3.17 -4.84 -16.41
CA GLN A 205 -2.86 -4.41 -17.77
C GLN A 205 -4.18 -4.05 -18.47
N LEU A 206 -4.18 -2.92 -19.18
CA LEU A 206 -5.34 -2.49 -19.96
C LEU A 206 -5.32 -3.16 -21.32
N PHE A 207 -6.31 -4.01 -21.57
CA PHE A 207 -6.57 -4.64 -22.86
C PHE A 207 -7.76 -3.97 -23.56
N ASN A 208 -7.83 -4.09 -24.89
CA ASN A 208 -8.99 -3.68 -25.66
C ASN A 208 -10.12 -4.72 -25.54
N SER A 209 -10.63 -4.90 -24.32
CA SER A 209 -11.63 -5.89 -23.90
C SER A 209 -12.37 -5.36 -22.68
N ASP A 210 -13.64 -5.70 -22.52
CA ASP A 210 -14.42 -5.29 -21.33
C ASP A 210 -13.90 -5.97 -20.06
N MET A 211 -13.41 -7.20 -20.21
CA MET A 211 -12.77 -7.97 -19.14
C MET A 211 -11.27 -7.70 -19.13
N GLN A 212 -10.79 -7.21 -18.00
CA GLN A 212 -9.40 -6.87 -17.73
C GLN A 212 -8.79 -7.89 -16.78
N VAL A 213 -7.46 -8.05 -16.84
CA VAL A 213 -6.72 -8.96 -15.96
C VAL A 213 -5.76 -8.16 -15.09
N ALA A 214 -5.83 -8.40 -13.78
CA ALA A 214 -4.88 -7.87 -12.82
C ALA A 214 -4.07 -8.99 -12.18
N MET A 215 -2.78 -8.70 -12.00
CA MET A 215 -1.82 -9.63 -11.40
C MET A 215 -1.25 -9.01 -10.13
N PRO A 216 -0.84 -9.84 -9.14
CA PRO A 216 -0.10 -9.36 -7.99
C PRO A 216 1.14 -8.59 -8.46
N ALA A 217 1.43 -7.45 -7.83
CA ALA A 217 2.57 -6.61 -8.16
C ALA A 217 3.10 -5.90 -6.92
N TRP A 218 4.43 -5.77 -6.86
CA TRP A 218 5.12 -4.91 -5.91
C TRP A 218 5.20 -3.51 -6.48
N ARG A 219 4.69 -2.52 -5.76
CA ARG A 219 4.87 -1.11 -6.05
C ARG A 219 6.06 -0.57 -5.27
N PHE A 220 6.90 0.20 -5.96
CA PHE A 220 8.03 0.92 -5.40
C PHE A 220 7.85 2.41 -5.69
N VAL A 221 7.81 3.23 -4.65
CA VAL A 221 7.70 4.69 -4.78
C VAL A 221 9.06 5.31 -4.45
N LEU A 222 9.58 6.11 -5.37
CA LEU A 222 10.84 6.84 -5.19
C LEU A 222 10.60 8.22 -4.59
N GLU A 223 11.63 8.79 -3.96
CA GLU A 223 11.59 10.18 -3.47
C GLU A 223 11.30 11.20 -4.59
N SER A 224 11.72 10.89 -5.82
CA SER A 224 11.44 11.71 -7.00
C SER A 224 9.95 11.76 -7.39
N GLY A 225 9.10 10.95 -6.76
CA GLY A 225 7.70 10.75 -7.16
C GLY A 225 7.53 9.77 -8.32
N GLU A 226 8.61 9.14 -8.78
CA GLU A 226 8.52 8.05 -9.74
C GLU A 226 7.99 6.77 -9.07
N VAL A 227 7.11 6.06 -9.78
CA VAL A 227 6.51 4.81 -9.33
C VAL A 227 6.88 3.71 -10.30
N LEU A 228 7.47 2.65 -9.77
CA LEU A 228 7.85 1.45 -10.50
C LEU A 228 7.06 0.27 -9.96
N TYR A 229 6.69 -0.64 -10.85
CA TYR A 229 6.02 -1.87 -10.49
C TYR A 229 6.84 -3.07 -10.94
N VAL A 230 6.85 -4.11 -10.12
CA VAL A 230 7.42 -5.41 -10.46
C VAL A 230 6.32 -6.45 -10.33
N GLN A 231 6.04 -7.17 -11.41
CA GLN A 231 5.03 -8.22 -11.40
C GLN A 231 5.42 -9.30 -10.39
N GLY A 232 4.49 -9.64 -9.50
CA GLY A 232 4.71 -10.53 -8.38
C GLY A 232 4.93 -11.99 -8.78
N ILE A 233 4.73 -12.40 -10.03
CA ILE A 233 4.98 -13.77 -10.48
C ILE A 233 6.16 -13.85 -11.44
N SER A 234 6.12 -13.13 -12.58
CA SER A 234 7.21 -13.16 -13.56
C SER A 234 8.46 -12.38 -13.13
N GLY A 235 8.28 -11.33 -12.31
CA GLY A 235 9.33 -10.36 -12.02
C GLY A 235 9.49 -9.28 -13.09
N ASP A 236 8.59 -9.19 -14.06
CA ASP A 236 8.64 -8.16 -15.10
C ASP A 236 8.46 -6.76 -14.50
N VAL A 237 9.26 -5.81 -14.96
CA VAL A 237 9.26 -4.42 -14.47
C VAL A 237 8.52 -3.51 -15.46
N PHE A 238 7.66 -2.64 -14.95
CA PHE A 238 6.89 -1.68 -15.74
C PHE A 238 6.62 -0.38 -14.96
N SER A 239 6.29 0.71 -15.67
CA SER A 239 5.93 1.98 -15.04
C SER A 239 4.69 2.61 -15.71
N PRO A 240 3.80 3.29 -14.95
CA PRO A 240 2.59 3.89 -15.54
C PRO A 240 2.90 4.98 -16.58
N LYS A 241 4.08 5.62 -16.47
CA LYS A 241 4.53 6.64 -17.43
C LYS A 241 4.89 6.05 -18.79
N THR A 242 5.29 4.78 -18.85
CA THR A 242 5.58 4.09 -20.12
C THR A 242 4.35 3.46 -20.77
N ASP A 243 3.26 3.30 -20.01
CA ASP A 243 1.99 2.71 -20.47
C ASP A 243 0.94 3.73 -20.93
N LYS A 244 1.26 5.04 -20.95
CA LYS A 244 0.42 6.00 -21.67
C LYS A 244 0.58 5.72 -23.17
N PRO A 245 -0.47 5.25 -23.90
CA PRO A 245 -0.40 5.21 -25.35
C PRO A 245 -0.08 6.63 -25.83
N GLY A 246 0.97 6.76 -26.64
CA GLY A 246 1.42 8.04 -27.17
C GLY A 246 0.24 8.83 -27.76
N GLU A 247 0.24 10.14 -27.48
CA GLU A 247 -0.58 11.14 -28.18
C GLU A 247 -0.53 10.98 -29.70
#